data_AF-A0A239D502-F1
#
_entry.id   AF-A0A239D502-F1
#
_cell.length_a   1.000
_cell.length_b   1.000
_cell.length_c   1.000
_cell.angle_alpha   90.00
_cell.angle_beta   90.00
_cell.angle_gamma   90.00
#
_symmetry.space_group_name_H-M   'P 1'
#
loop_
_entity.id
_entity.type
_entity.pdbx_description
1 polymer ?
#
loop_
_entity_poly.entity_id
_entity_poly.type
_entity_poly.pdbx_seq_one_letter_code
_entity_poly.pdbx_strand_id
1 'polypeptide(L)'
;MKLKTLILACLMVLLLAKGGHAGDALSVDIFGPGQNKVNILVLPARGPGGPGSSALAKRFAETVQSDISYLPFLRLAYMSEVLGGDPSKGLKADEIDFKPLQLGRIDLVMTVGGRGQDIEARVYETYTRKLLLGKGYSQVDDGGVALVADRFCAQLMRVLTGKSGFFDSTLAFSKKVNGGKELFTSSALGRGLTQITNDNGYNVSPSWSKDGRYVAYTNISDRGHRLGIWDRNTRVSRLRKFAGNVAISPTYTPDGRIAISLSTSGNPDIYLLDEHMNPGKALAPSWAINVSPAFDLSGRKMAFCSGRLGGPQIFLLNRDTGAVERITYEGSYNTRPTLSPDGRFVAFARLTPEGQRIFVRDLVAGQERQITFGPGSDEDPSFDPDGYFISFSSTRNGGSKIFITTRYGDAARQLPTGPGDAMAPAWGVAPALN
;
A
#
# COMPACT_ATOMS: atom_id res chain seq x y z
N MET A 1 82.24 -18.83 -3.85
CA MET A 1 82.70 -19.51 -2.62
C MET A 1 81.65 -19.27 -1.54
N LYS A 2 81.01 -20.35 -1.04
CA LYS A 2 80.27 -20.61 0.23
C LYS A 2 79.60 -19.43 1.01
N LEU A 3 78.51 -19.54 1.77
CA LEU A 3 77.36 -20.43 2.03
C LEU A 3 76.72 -19.89 3.35
N LYS A 4 75.38 -19.88 3.48
CA LYS A 4 74.54 -19.69 4.72
C LYS A 4 74.47 -18.26 5.30
N THR A 5 73.31 -17.70 5.67
CA THR A 5 72.33 -18.27 6.62
C THR A 5 70.91 -17.70 6.40
N LEU A 6 69.94 -18.58 6.65
CA LEU A 6 68.47 -18.48 6.62
C LEU A 6 67.87 -17.59 7.72
N ILE A 7 66.67 -17.03 7.50
CA ILE A 7 65.46 -16.89 8.36
C ILE A 7 64.53 -15.92 7.59
N LEU A 8 63.60 -16.38 6.76
CA LEU A 8 62.24 -16.87 7.05
C LEU A 8 61.32 -15.82 7.71
N ALA A 9 60.59 -15.06 6.89
CA ALA A 9 59.31 -14.47 7.26
C ALA A 9 58.34 -14.67 6.09
N CYS A 10 57.34 -15.53 6.31
CA CYS A 10 56.31 -15.93 5.37
C CYS A 10 55.44 -14.73 4.95
N LEU A 11 55.33 -14.46 3.65
CA LEU A 11 54.15 -13.82 3.09
C LEU A 11 53.61 -14.72 1.97
N MET A 12 52.73 -15.63 2.36
CA MET A 12 51.95 -16.48 1.48
C MET A 12 50.84 -15.59 0.89
N VAL A 13 51.07 -15.02 -0.29
CA VAL A 13 50.00 -14.39 -1.08
C VAL A 13 49.18 -15.51 -1.69
N LEU A 14 48.13 -15.93 -0.99
CA LEU A 14 47.05 -16.72 -1.57
C LEU A 14 46.33 -15.86 -2.61
N LEU A 15 46.60 -16.14 -3.89
CA LEU A 15 45.66 -15.82 -4.97
C LEU A 15 44.40 -16.66 -4.74
N LEU A 16 43.46 -16.12 -3.97
CA LEU A 16 42.06 -16.52 -4.08
C LEU A 16 41.54 -16.01 -5.41
N ALA A 17 41.52 -16.89 -6.41
CA ALA A 17 40.62 -16.77 -7.54
C ALA A 17 39.20 -16.57 -6.98
N LYS A 18 38.65 -15.36 -7.13
CA LYS A 18 37.23 -15.11 -6.90
C LYS A 18 36.46 -15.83 -8.00
N GLY A 19 36.15 -17.09 -7.73
CA GLY A 19 35.11 -17.82 -8.42
C GLY A 19 33.74 -17.20 -8.12
N GLY A 20 32.89 -17.18 -9.14
CA GLY A 20 31.45 -17.05 -9.02
C GLY A 20 30.92 -15.62 -8.92
N HIS A 21 30.66 -15.00 -10.07
CA HIS A 21 29.44 -14.21 -10.18
C HIS A 21 28.27 -15.18 -10.02
N ALA A 22 27.78 -15.34 -8.80
CA ALA A 22 26.41 -15.75 -8.60
C ALA A 22 25.56 -14.67 -9.28
N GLY A 23 24.82 -15.05 -10.33
CA GLY A 23 23.91 -14.13 -11.01
C GLY A 23 22.99 -13.51 -9.98
N ASP A 24 23.10 -12.20 -9.81
CA ASP A 24 22.21 -11.45 -8.94
C ASP A 24 20.77 -11.82 -9.35
N ALA A 25 19.98 -12.29 -8.39
CA ALA A 25 18.57 -12.52 -8.64
C ALA A 25 17.98 -11.19 -9.12
N LEU A 26 17.09 -11.22 -10.12
CA LEU A 26 16.36 -10.05 -10.59
C LEU A 26 15.65 -9.39 -9.38
N SER A 27 16.31 -8.42 -8.76
CA SER A 27 15.80 -7.61 -7.67
C SER A 27 15.31 -6.32 -8.29
N VAL A 28 14.00 -6.10 -8.22
CA VAL A 28 13.38 -4.87 -8.70
C VAL A 28 13.46 -3.84 -7.58
N ASP A 29 14.52 -3.04 -7.64
CA ASP A 29 14.68 -1.86 -6.79
C ASP A 29 13.74 -0.76 -7.28
N ILE A 30 12.61 -0.56 -6.60
CA ILE A 30 11.55 0.35 -7.07
C ILE A 30 11.97 1.83 -6.88
N PHE A 31 12.54 2.46 -7.91
CA PHE A 31 13.00 3.84 -7.91
C PHE A 31 12.37 4.67 -9.03
N GLY A 32 11.28 5.39 -8.70
CA GLY A 32 10.85 6.59 -9.42
C GLY A 32 10.30 6.43 -10.84
N PRO A 33 9.77 7.51 -11.42
CA PRO A 33 9.31 7.54 -12.80
C PRO A 33 10.51 7.53 -13.76
N GLY A 34 10.43 6.72 -14.83
CA GLY A 34 11.50 6.55 -15.82
C GLY A 34 12.35 5.28 -15.68
N GLN A 35 12.05 4.41 -14.71
CA GLN A 35 12.73 3.13 -14.53
C GLN A 35 12.38 2.11 -15.65
N ASN A 36 13.33 1.25 -16.00
CA ASN A 36 13.08 0.08 -16.86
C ASN A 36 12.02 -0.80 -16.19
N LYS A 37 10.84 -0.88 -16.82
CA LYS A 37 9.79 -1.81 -16.40
C LYS A 37 10.25 -3.24 -16.69
N VAL A 38 9.90 -4.14 -15.79
CA VAL A 38 10.09 -5.57 -16.01
C VAL A 38 8.95 -6.07 -16.90
N ASN A 39 9.30 -6.56 -18.07
CA ASN A 39 8.35 -7.11 -19.03
C ASN A 39 7.96 -8.52 -18.60
N ILE A 40 6.70 -8.70 -18.23
CA ILE A 40 6.15 -10.00 -17.84
C ILE A 40 5.10 -10.46 -18.85
N LEU A 41 5.24 -11.70 -19.32
CA LEU A 41 4.27 -12.36 -20.19
C LEU A 41 3.60 -13.51 -19.44
N VAL A 42 2.26 -13.54 -19.45
CA VAL A 42 1.48 -14.69 -19.01
C VAL A 42 1.16 -15.54 -20.23
N LEU A 43 1.69 -16.76 -20.29
CA LEU A 43 1.41 -17.69 -21.38
C LEU A 43 0.00 -18.28 -21.28
N PRO A 44 -0.59 -18.71 -22.41
CA PRO A 44 -1.87 -19.41 -22.42
C PRO A 44 -1.88 -20.60 -21.44
N ALA A 45 -2.95 -20.73 -20.66
CA ALA A 45 -3.05 -21.78 -19.67
C ALA A 45 -3.05 -23.18 -20.32
N ARG A 46 -2.36 -24.15 -19.70
CA ARG A 46 -2.21 -25.53 -20.21
C ARG A 46 -2.76 -26.61 -19.29
N GLY A 47 -3.31 -27.66 -19.89
CA GLY A 47 -3.73 -28.86 -19.16
C GLY A 47 -2.65 -29.94 -19.14
N PRO A 48 -2.89 -31.06 -18.45
CA PRO A 48 -1.96 -32.19 -18.43
C PRO A 48 -1.79 -32.76 -19.85
N GLY A 49 -0.60 -32.64 -20.44
CA GLY A 49 -0.23 -33.30 -21.69
C GLY A 49 -0.54 -32.55 -23.00
N GLY A 50 -0.95 -31.28 -22.96
CA GLY A 50 -1.12 -30.50 -24.20
C GLY A 50 -2.00 -29.25 -24.09
N PRO A 51 -2.43 -28.70 -25.24
CA PRO A 51 -3.32 -27.54 -25.30
C PRO A 51 -4.65 -27.81 -24.59
N GLY A 52 -5.17 -26.81 -23.87
CA GLY A 52 -6.45 -26.88 -23.15
C GLY A 52 -6.27 -27.07 -21.64
N SER A 53 -6.54 -26.02 -20.86
CA SER A 53 -6.50 -26.03 -19.39
C SER A 53 -7.90 -26.01 -18.78
N SER A 54 -8.01 -26.32 -17.49
CA SER A 54 -9.24 -26.10 -16.74
C SER A 54 -9.69 -24.64 -16.84
N ALA A 55 -11.01 -24.41 -16.87
CA ALA A 55 -11.58 -23.07 -16.88
C ALA A 55 -11.10 -22.24 -15.67
N LEU A 56 -10.90 -22.89 -14.51
CA LEU A 56 -10.35 -22.30 -13.30
C LEU A 56 -8.94 -21.75 -13.52
N ALA A 57 -8.03 -22.51 -14.13
CA ALA A 57 -6.67 -22.07 -14.41
C ALA A 57 -6.63 -20.90 -15.41
N LYS A 58 -7.53 -20.88 -16.41
CA LYS A 58 -7.68 -19.72 -17.32
C LYS A 58 -8.12 -18.47 -16.57
N ARG A 59 -9.19 -18.57 -15.76
CA ARG A 59 -9.68 -17.46 -14.93
C ARG A 59 -8.64 -16.97 -13.94
N PHE A 60 -7.86 -17.88 -13.35
CA PHE A 60 -6.75 -17.53 -12.47
C PHE A 60 -5.67 -16.74 -13.22
N ALA A 61 -5.26 -17.18 -14.41
CA ALA A 61 -4.29 -16.47 -15.24
C ALA A 61 -4.76 -15.05 -15.59
N GLU A 62 -6.02 -14.90 -16.00
CA GLU A 62 -6.66 -13.61 -16.28
C GLU A 62 -6.71 -12.72 -15.04
N THR A 63 -7.02 -13.29 -13.87
CA THR A 63 -7.07 -12.55 -12.60
C THR A 63 -5.69 -12.08 -12.19
N VAL A 64 -4.66 -12.94 -12.26
CA VAL A 64 -3.28 -12.55 -11.98
C VAL A 64 -2.82 -11.45 -12.94
N GLN A 65 -3.14 -11.57 -14.24
CA GLN A 65 -2.82 -10.54 -15.23
C GLN A 65 -3.47 -9.19 -14.86
N SER A 66 -4.74 -9.21 -14.43
CA SER A 66 -5.43 -8.01 -13.94
C SER A 66 -4.76 -7.41 -12.71
N ASP A 67 -4.41 -8.25 -11.73
CA ASP A 67 -3.85 -7.84 -10.44
C ASP A 67 -2.45 -7.23 -10.60
N ILE A 68 -1.55 -7.90 -11.32
CA ILE A 68 -0.18 -7.41 -11.54
C ILE A 68 -0.17 -6.17 -12.44
N SER A 69 -1.24 -5.88 -13.17
CA SER A 69 -1.34 -4.64 -13.94
C SER A 69 -1.29 -3.41 -13.03
N TYR A 70 -1.70 -3.51 -11.75
CA TYR A 70 -1.62 -2.41 -10.77
C TYR A 70 -0.18 -2.09 -10.35
N LEU A 71 0.77 -2.96 -10.68
CA LEU A 71 2.19 -2.77 -10.38
C LEU A 71 2.84 -1.95 -11.49
N PRO A 72 3.17 -0.67 -11.25
CA PRO A 72 3.65 0.25 -12.29
C PRO A 72 5.06 -0.08 -12.80
N PHE A 73 5.82 -0.84 -12.01
CA PHE A 73 7.14 -1.36 -12.37
C PHE A 73 7.08 -2.61 -13.25
N LEU A 74 5.89 -3.19 -13.46
CA LEU A 74 5.67 -4.27 -14.41
C LEU A 74 5.04 -3.73 -15.69
N ARG A 75 5.48 -4.28 -16.83
CA ARG A 75 4.81 -4.12 -18.12
C ARG A 75 4.26 -5.47 -18.53
N LEU A 76 2.94 -5.55 -18.65
CA LEU A 76 2.30 -6.72 -19.27
C LEU A 76 2.66 -6.75 -20.75
N ALA A 77 3.40 -7.78 -21.15
CA ALA A 77 3.64 -8.09 -22.55
C ALA A 77 2.51 -8.96 -23.11
N TYR A 78 2.40 -8.97 -24.44
CA TYR A 78 1.40 -9.72 -25.17
C TYR A 78 2.00 -10.83 -26.02
N MET A 79 1.21 -11.88 -26.29
CA MET A 79 1.63 -12.99 -27.15
C MET A 79 2.05 -12.55 -28.56
N SER A 80 1.53 -11.43 -29.07
CA SER A 80 1.92 -10.85 -30.35
C SER A 80 3.37 -10.34 -30.38
N GLU A 81 4.00 -10.15 -29.22
CA GLU A 81 5.41 -9.76 -29.10
C GLU A 81 6.35 -10.97 -29.13
N VAL A 82 5.83 -12.19 -29.08
CA VAL A 82 6.61 -13.43 -29.14
C VAL A 82 6.66 -13.95 -30.57
N LEU A 83 7.88 -13.99 -31.13
CA LEU A 83 8.10 -14.51 -32.48
C LEU A 83 7.74 -16.01 -32.55
N GLY A 84 6.87 -16.38 -33.49
CA GLY A 84 6.48 -17.77 -33.69
C GLY A 84 5.32 -18.26 -32.80
N GLY A 85 4.73 -17.39 -31.98
CA GLY A 85 3.55 -17.71 -31.17
C GLY A 85 3.90 -18.28 -29.79
N ASP A 86 3.02 -19.13 -29.24
CA ASP A 86 3.19 -19.72 -27.90
C ASP A 86 4.41 -20.65 -27.84
N PRO A 87 5.48 -20.28 -27.11
CA PRO A 87 6.72 -21.04 -27.07
C PRO A 87 6.67 -22.20 -26.06
N SER A 88 5.58 -22.38 -25.33
CA SER A 88 5.47 -23.44 -24.32
C SER A 88 4.96 -24.76 -24.91
N LYS A 89 5.30 -25.86 -24.24
CA LYS A 89 4.73 -27.22 -24.37
C LYS A 89 4.07 -27.65 -23.06
N GLY A 90 4.54 -27.12 -21.93
CA GLY A 90 4.00 -27.35 -20.59
C GLY A 90 4.33 -26.19 -19.66
N LEU A 91 4.52 -26.49 -18.37
CA LEU A 91 4.73 -25.49 -17.31
C LEU A 91 6.18 -25.45 -16.83
N LYS A 92 6.98 -26.47 -17.13
CA LYS A 92 8.36 -26.60 -16.65
C LYS A 92 9.34 -25.92 -17.61
N ALA A 93 10.51 -25.54 -17.10
CA ALA A 93 11.53 -24.85 -17.90
C ALA A 93 12.00 -25.66 -19.13
N ASP A 94 12.10 -26.97 -19.02
CA ASP A 94 12.44 -27.88 -20.14
C ASP A 94 11.32 -28.00 -21.19
N GLU A 95 10.12 -27.54 -20.86
CA GLU A 95 8.96 -27.52 -21.75
C GLU A 95 8.72 -26.12 -22.36
N ILE A 96 9.62 -25.15 -22.19
CA ILE A 96 9.47 -23.78 -22.69
C ILE A 96 10.66 -23.44 -23.60
N ASP A 97 10.38 -22.98 -24.82
CA ASP A 97 11.41 -22.34 -25.64
C ASP A 97 11.61 -20.87 -25.21
N PHE A 98 12.69 -20.61 -24.49
CA PHE A 98 12.98 -19.25 -23.99
C PHE A 98 13.52 -18.30 -25.08
N LYS A 99 13.97 -18.82 -26.23
CA LYS A 99 14.62 -17.98 -27.24
C LYS A 99 13.67 -16.94 -27.86
N PRO A 100 12.43 -17.28 -28.25
CA PRO A 100 11.45 -16.29 -28.68
C PRO A 100 11.14 -15.22 -27.63
N LEU A 101 11.09 -15.61 -26.34
CA LEU A 101 10.81 -14.70 -25.23
C LEU A 101 11.94 -13.66 -25.05
N GLN A 102 13.19 -14.12 -25.10
CA GLN A 102 14.38 -13.26 -25.02
C GLN A 102 14.47 -12.29 -26.19
N LEU A 103 14.15 -12.75 -27.41
CA LEU A 103 14.11 -11.90 -28.61
C LEU A 103 12.99 -10.85 -28.51
N GLY A 104 11.85 -11.20 -27.89
CA GLY A 104 10.77 -10.28 -27.56
C GLY A 104 11.05 -9.36 -26.36
N ARG A 105 12.25 -9.43 -25.76
CA ARG A 105 12.65 -8.69 -24.55
C ARG A 105 11.69 -8.91 -23.39
N ILE A 106 11.17 -10.12 -23.25
CA ILE A 106 10.38 -10.55 -22.11
C ILE A 106 11.36 -10.93 -21.00
N ASP A 107 11.28 -10.28 -19.85
CA ASP A 107 12.18 -10.53 -18.70
C ASP A 107 11.66 -11.70 -17.84
N LEU A 108 10.34 -11.74 -17.67
CA LEU A 108 9.64 -12.75 -16.86
C LEU A 108 8.58 -13.46 -17.69
N VAL A 109 8.52 -14.78 -17.57
CA VAL A 109 7.44 -15.58 -18.16
C VAL A 109 6.70 -16.34 -17.08
N MET A 110 5.37 -16.22 -17.11
CA MET A 110 4.47 -16.94 -16.23
C MET A 110 3.76 -18.06 -17.01
N THR A 111 3.82 -19.27 -16.49
CA THR A 111 3.05 -20.42 -16.98
C THR A 111 1.97 -20.77 -15.97
N VAL A 112 0.76 -21.05 -16.46
CA VAL A 112 -0.36 -21.49 -15.64
C VAL A 112 -0.93 -22.78 -16.22
N GLY A 113 -1.29 -23.72 -15.35
CA GLY A 113 -2.05 -24.88 -15.74
C GLY A 113 -2.83 -25.46 -14.58
N GLY A 114 -3.44 -26.62 -14.80
CA GLY A 114 -4.26 -27.26 -13.78
C GLY A 114 -5.17 -28.35 -14.31
N ARG A 115 -5.68 -29.16 -13.41
CA ARG A 115 -6.67 -30.21 -13.68
C ARG A 115 -7.78 -30.14 -12.65
N GLY A 116 -9.03 -30.18 -13.10
CA GLY A 116 -10.17 -30.06 -12.19
C GLY A 116 -10.08 -28.77 -11.37
N GLN A 117 -10.05 -28.91 -10.05
CA GLN A 117 -9.95 -27.81 -9.07
C GLN A 117 -8.50 -27.48 -8.64
N ASP A 118 -7.51 -28.11 -9.27
CA ASP A 118 -6.11 -27.81 -9.01
C ASP A 118 -5.59 -26.76 -9.99
N ILE A 119 -4.79 -25.83 -9.48
CA ILE A 119 -4.13 -24.76 -10.24
C ILE A 119 -2.64 -24.81 -9.92
N GLU A 120 -1.81 -24.77 -10.94
CA GLU A 120 -0.37 -24.60 -10.81
C GLU A 120 0.08 -23.36 -11.60
N ALA A 121 0.93 -22.55 -10.97
CA ALA A 121 1.47 -21.35 -11.56
C ALA A 121 2.97 -21.22 -11.26
N ARG A 122 3.74 -20.84 -12.26
CA ARG A 122 5.19 -20.65 -12.16
C ARG A 122 5.63 -19.38 -12.87
N VAL A 123 6.63 -18.71 -12.32
CA VAL A 123 7.30 -17.55 -12.93
C VAL A 123 8.78 -17.84 -13.07
N TYR A 124 9.29 -17.70 -14.29
CA TYR A 124 10.70 -17.85 -14.62
C TYR A 124 11.29 -16.53 -15.07
N GLU A 125 12.55 -16.30 -14.72
CA GLU A 125 13.38 -15.30 -15.38
C GLU A 125 13.87 -15.88 -16.71
N THR A 126 13.69 -15.17 -17.82
CA THR A 126 13.78 -15.75 -19.16
C THR A 126 15.21 -15.94 -19.65
N TYR A 127 16.17 -15.14 -19.17
CA TYR A 127 17.57 -15.16 -19.61
C TYR A 127 18.35 -16.31 -18.98
N THR A 128 18.25 -16.45 -17.67
CA THR A 128 18.86 -17.50 -16.84
C THR A 128 18.00 -18.76 -16.75
N ARG A 129 16.71 -18.68 -17.12
CA ARG A 129 15.70 -19.75 -17.01
C ARG A 129 15.41 -20.15 -15.57
N LYS A 130 15.82 -19.32 -14.61
CA LYS A 130 15.67 -19.59 -13.19
C LYS A 130 14.20 -19.50 -12.78
N LEU A 131 13.72 -20.52 -12.08
CA LEU A 131 12.41 -20.48 -11.42
C LEU A 131 12.48 -19.46 -10.27
N LEU A 132 11.69 -18.40 -10.36
CA LEU A 132 11.58 -17.38 -9.31
C LEU A 132 10.46 -17.73 -8.31
N LEU A 133 9.33 -18.20 -8.81
CA LEU A 133 8.17 -18.57 -7.99
C LEU A 133 7.44 -19.76 -8.61
N GLY A 134 7.09 -20.77 -7.80
CA GLY A 134 6.22 -21.87 -8.19
C GLY A 134 5.21 -22.16 -7.08
N LYS A 135 3.92 -22.25 -7.44
CA LYS A 135 2.83 -22.51 -6.49
C LYS A 135 1.79 -23.43 -7.09
N GLY A 136 1.31 -24.35 -6.25
CA GLY A 136 0.16 -25.19 -6.51
C GLY A 136 -0.94 -24.87 -5.50
N TYR A 137 -2.18 -24.86 -5.96
CA TYR A 137 -3.38 -24.66 -5.17
C TYR A 137 -4.36 -25.79 -5.50
N SER A 138 -4.87 -26.45 -4.48
CA SER A 138 -5.81 -27.56 -4.63
C SER A 138 -7.18 -27.21 -4.10
N GLN A 139 -8.21 -27.88 -4.63
CA GLN A 139 -9.60 -27.69 -4.22
C GLN A 139 -10.07 -26.22 -4.36
N VAL A 140 -9.60 -25.54 -5.41
CA VAL A 140 -10.03 -24.17 -5.72
C VAL A 140 -11.40 -24.24 -6.39
N ASP A 141 -12.39 -23.61 -5.77
CA ASP A 141 -13.69 -23.39 -6.39
C ASP A 141 -13.73 -22.06 -7.16
N ASP A 142 -14.84 -21.81 -7.86
CA ASP A 142 -15.00 -20.61 -8.68
C ASP A 142 -14.94 -19.29 -7.90
N GLY A 143 -15.27 -19.30 -6.60
CA GLY A 143 -15.22 -18.15 -5.70
C GLY A 143 -13.83 -17.91 -5.11
N GLY A 144 -13.03 -18.97 -4.97
CA GLY A 144 -11.68 -18.96 -4.42
C GLY A 144 -10.60 -18.48 -5.40
N VAL A 145 -10.87 -18.48 -6.71
CA VAL A 145 -9.90 -18.08 -7.75
C VAL A 145 -9.27 -16.72 -7.46
N ALA A 146 -10.09 -15.73 -7.10
CA ALA A 146 -9.61 -14.39 -6.82
C ALA A 146 -8.66 -14.38 -5.62
N LEU A 147 -9.09 -14.95 -4.48
CA LEU A 147 -8.26 -15.04 -3.28
C LEU A 147 -6.90 -15.72 -3.54
N VAL A 148 -6.91 -16.78 -4.36
CA VAL A 148 -5.70 -17.51 -4.73
C VAL A 148 -4.79 -16.66 -5.63
N ALA A 149 -5.35 -15.87 -6.55
CA ALA A 149 -4.61 -14.91 -7.36
C ALA A 149 -3.97 -13.80 -6.51
N ASP A 150 -4.68 -13.22 -5.54
CA ASP A 150 -4.15 -12.22 -4.60
C ASP A 150 -2.92 -12.76 -3.88
N ARG A 151 -3.03 -13.99 -3.35
CA ARG A 151 -1.94 -14.68 -2.65
C ARG A 151 -0.74 -14.94 -3.56
N PHE A 152 -0.98 -15.34 -4.81
CA PHE A 152 0.09 -15.53 -5.78
C PHE A 152 0.79 -14.21 -6.10
N CYS A 153 0.04 -13.14 -6.32
CA CYS A 153 0.58 -11.81 -6.60
C CYS A 153 1.35 -11.23 -5.42
N ALA A 154 0.88 -11.44 -4.18
CA ALA A 154 1.61 -11.07 -2.96
C ALA A 154 2.98 -11.76 -2.90
N GLN A 155 3.02 -13.06 -3.21
CA GLN A 155 4.27 -13.83 -3.24
C GLN A 155 5.19 -13.41 -4.38
N LEU A 156 4.63 -13.13 -5.57
CA LEU A 156 5.40 -12.61 -6.69
C LEU A 156 6.01 -11.24 -6.36
N MET A 157 5.23 -10.33 -5.79
CA MET A 157 5.70 -9.02 -5.33
C MET A 157 6.85 -9.19 -4.31
N ARG A 158 6.71 -10.14 -3.36
CA ARG A 158 7.75 -10.42 -2.36
C ARG A 158 9.05 -10.92 -2.99
N VAL A 159 8.95 -11.83 -3.96
CA VAL A 159 10.13 -12.34 -4.68
C VAL A 159 10.82 -11.24 -5.48
N LEU A 160 10.06 -10.36 -6.12
CA LEU A 160 10.62 -9.31 -6.98
C LEU A 160 11.17 -8.12 -6.19
N THR A 161 10.60 -7.77 -5.04
CA THR A 161 10.84 -6.48 -4.37
C THR A 161 11.20 -6.60 -2.89
N GLY A 162 11.15 -7.81 -2.33
CA GLY A 162 11.25 -8.04 -0.88
C GLY A 162 10.01 -7.60 -0.09
N LYS A 163 8.99 -7.06 -0.75
CA LYS A 163 7.79 -6.48 -0.13
C LYS A 163 6.51 -7.06 -0.71
N SER A 164 5.43 -7.04 0.07
CA SER A 164 4.11 -7.55 -0.34
C SER A 164 2.95 -6.82 0.34
N GLY A 165 3.25 -5.76 1.07
CA GLY A 165 2.30 -5.02 1.90
C GLY A 165 1.12 -4.50 1.10
N PHE A 166 1.31 -4.15 -0.18
CA PHE A 166 0.19 -3.80 -1.06
C PHE A 166 -0.86 -4.94 -1.15
N PHE A 167 -0.49 -6.14 -1.58
CA PHE A 167 -1.46 -7.24 -1.72
C PHE A 167 -1.93 -7.81 -0.37
N ASP A 168 -1.08 -7.74 0.66
CA ASP A 168 -1.39 -8.23 2.00
C ASP A 168 -2.16 -7.20 2.85
N SER A 169 -2.58 -6.06 2.27
CA SER A 169 -3.26 -5.00 3.00
C SER A 169 -4.79 -5.09 2.94
N THR A 170 -5.41 -4.50 3.95
CA THR A 170 -6.85 -4.20 3.95
C THR A 170 -7.03 -2.69 3.90
N LEU A 171 -7.88 -2.22 2.99
CA LEU A 171 -8.27 -0.82 2.96
C LEU A 171 -9.57 -0.64 3.76
N ALA A 172 -9.61 0.35 4.66
CA ALA A 172 -10.85 0.85 5.26
C ALA A 172 -11.20 2.20 4.63
N PHE A 173 -12.49 2.49 4.46
CA PHE A 173 -12.95 3.78 3.94
C PHE A 173 -14.39 4.04 4.35
N SER A 174 -14.80 5.31 4.33
CA SER A 174 -16.20 5.70 4.53
C SER A 174 -16.98 5.60 3.24
N LYS A 175 -18.22 5.14 3.32
CA LYS A 175 -19.12 5.05 2.19
C LYS A 175 -20.50 5.61 2.54
N LYS A 176 -21.09 6.38 1.64
CA LYS A 176 -22.44 6.92 1.81
C LYS A 176 -23.47 5.78 1.64
N VAL A 177 -24.22 5.50 2.70
CA VAL A 177 -25.24 4.44 2.75
C VAL A 177 -26.38 4.89 3.65
N ASN A 178 -27.63 4.62 3.26
CA ASN A 178 -28.85 4.88 4.05
C ASN A 178 -28.95 6.30 4.66
N GLY A 179 -28.53 7.33 3.92
CA GLY A 179 -28.56 8.73 4.38
C GLY A 179 -27.41 9.14 5.32
N GLY A 180 -26.59 8.20 5.78
CA GLY A 180 -25.39 8.43 6.59
C GLY A 180 -24.09 8.07 5.87
N LYS A 181 -23.01 7.90 6.65
CA LYS A 181 -21.75 7.31 6.17
C LYS A 181 -21.36 6.17 7.10
N GLU A 182 -21.05 5.02 6.53
CA GLU A 182 -20.59 3.84 7.25
C GLU A 182 -19.20 3.44 6.77
N LEU A 183 -18.43 2.76 7.61
CA LEU A 183 -17.13 2.24 7.24
C LEU A 183 -17.27 0.91 6.50
N PHE A 184 -16.46 0.77 5.47
CA PHE A 184 -16.32 -0.42 4.66
C PHE A 184 -14.87 -0.85 4.61
N THR A 185 -14.64 -2.13 4.38
CA THR A 185 -13.32 -2.70 4.13
C THR A 185 -13.28 -3.46 2.81
N SER A 186 -12.12 -3.48 2.16
CA SER A 186 -11.84 -4.33 0.99
C SER A 186 -10.36 -4.72 0.95
N SER A 187 -9.99 -5.65 0.08
CA SER A 187 -8.59 -5.83 -0.30
C SER A 187 -8.07 -4.57 -1.01
N ALA A 188 -6.75 -4.52 -1.23
CA ALA A 188 -6.09 -3.47 -2.01
C ALA A 188 -6.62 -3.30 -3.44
N LEU A 189 -7.29 -4.33 -3.96
CA LEU A 189 -7.87 -4.37 -5.30
C LEU A 189 -9.40 -4.27 -5.31
N GLY A 190 -10.01 -3.95 -4.16
CA GLY A 190 -11.45 -3.69 -4.04
C GLY A 190 -12.30 -4.95 -3.88
N ARG A 191 -11.67 -6.12 -3.72
CA ARG A 191 -12.37 -7.39 -3.48
C ARG A 191 -12.84 -7.52 -2.03
N GLY A 192 -13.87 -8.33 -1.80
CA GLY A 192 -14.38 -8.60 -0.46
C GLY A 192 -15.01 -7.40 0.24
N LEU A 193 -15.62 -6.49 -0.52
CA LEU A 193 -16.25 -5.27 -0.01
C LEU A 193 -17.26 -5.60 1.11
N THR A 194 -16.97 -5.16 2.33
CA THR A 194 -17.75 -5.49 3.53
C THR A 194 -18.03 -4.23 4.34
N GLN A 195 -19.29 -3.98 4.71
CA GLN A 195 -19.64 -2.94 5.68
C GLN A 195 -19.26 -3.41 7.08
N ILE A 196 -18.54 -2.60 7.85
CA ILE A 196 -18.07 -2.97 9.19
C ILE A 196 -18.74 -2.19 10.33
N THR A 197 -19.32 -1.03 10.05
CA THR A 197 -20.08 -0.24 11.04
C THR A 197 -21.55 -0.11 10.65
N ASN A 198 -22.41 0.08 11.64
CA ASN A 198 -23.81 0.46 11.48
C ASN A 198 -24.23 1.33 12.68
N ASP A 199 -23.42 2.34 12.98
CA ASP A 199 -23.43 3.04 14.26
C ASP A 199 -24.28 4.33 14.25
N ASN A 200 -25.02 4.55 13.16
CA ASN A 200 -25.81 5.74 12.86
C ASN A 200 -24.94 7.02 12.72
N GLY A 201 -25.40 7.96 11.91
CA GLY A 201 -24.68 9.21 11.61
C GLY A 201 -23.58 9.05 10.56
N TYR A 202 -22.48 9.78 10.75
CA TYR A 202 -21.34 9.78 9.84
C TYR A 202 -20.11 9.16 10.50
N ASN A 203 -19.75 7.96 10.04
CA ASN A 203 -18.53 7.25 10.44
C ASN A 203 -17.41 7.56 9.44
N VAL A 204 -16.39 8.28 9.90
CA VAL A 204 -15.34 8.88 9.06
C VAL A 204 -13.95 8.80 9.68
N SER A 205 -12.93 9.01 8.84
CA SER A 205 -11.50 8.99 9.23
C SER A 205 -11.10 7.69 9.95
N PRO A 206 -11.23 6.51 9.29
CA PRO A 206 -10.79 5.25 9.88
C PRO A 206 -9.27 5.23 10.08
N SER A 207 -8.81 4.54 11.11
CA SER A 207 -7.39 4.25 11.37
C SER A 207 -7.25 2.84 11.95
N TRP A 208 -6.34 2.06 11.38
CA TRP A 208 -6.10 0.66 11.79
C TRP A 208 -5.11 0.57 12.94
N SER A 209 -5.38 -0.32 13.88
CA SER A 209 -4.34 -0.79 14.81
C SER A 209 -3.25 -1.55 14.02
N LYS A 210 -2.03 -1.56 14.55
CA LYS A 210 -0.87 -2.18 13.89
C LYS A 210 -1.07 -3.67 13.53
N ASP A 211 -1.82 -4.40 14.35
CA ASP A 211 -2.17 -5.80 14.16
C ASP A 211 -3.38 -6.02 13.23
N GLY A 212 -4.01 -4.94 12.74
CA GLY A 212 -5.20 -4.98 11.92
C GLY A 212 -6.45 -5.46 12.66
N ARG A 213 -6.43 -5.61 13.98
CA ARG A 213 -7.59 -6.09 14.74
C ARG A 213 -8.66 -5.03 14.93
N TYR A 214 -8.27 -3.78 15.12
CA TYR A 214 -9.18 -2.70 15.47
C TYR A 214 -9.17 -1.59 14.44
N VAL A 215 -10.32 -0.94 14.27
CA VAL A 215 -10.45 0.32 13.51
C VAL A 215 -10.96 1.40 14.44
N ALA A 216 -10.16 2.44 14.67
CA ALA A 216 -10.61 3.65 15.33
C ALA A 216 -11.22 4.58 14.27
N TYR A 217 -12.27 5.33 14.63
CA TYR A 217 -12.92 6.25 13.71
C TYR A 217 -13.66 7.36 14.42
N THR A 218 -13.99 8.41 13.67
CA THR A 218 -14.86 9.49 14.14
C THR A 218 -16.31 9.14 13.84
N ASN A 219 -17.18 9.15 14.85
CA ASN A 219 -18.62 9.11 14.69
C ASN A 219 -19.20 10.51 14.93
N ILE A 220 -19.92 11.05 13.95
CA ILE A 220 -20.63 12.33 14.04
C ILE A 220 -22.13 12.06 13.95
N SER A 221 -22.86 12.33 15.03
CA SER A 221 -24.32 12.22 15.06
C SER A 221 -24.95 13.39 15.84
N ASP A 222 -26.27 13.36 15.95
CA ASP A 222 -27.07 14.17 16.88
C ASP A 222 -26.56 14.17 18.35
N ARG A 223 -25.80 13.15 18.75
CA ARG A 223 -25.19 13.03 20.09
C ARG A 223 -23.83 13.75 20.21
N GLY A 224 -23.39 14.42 19.14
CA GLY A 224 -22.09 15.06 19.02
C GLY A 224 -21.00 14.13 18.49
N HIS A 225 -19.75 14.59 18.57
CA HIS A 225 -18.59 13.83 18.08
C HIS A 225 -18.17 12.76 19.10
N ARG A 226 -17.91 11.55 18.63
CA ARG A 226 -17.50 10.40 19.46
C ARG A 226 -16.35 9.65 18.79
N LEU A 227 -15.45 9.09 19.59
CA LEU A 227 -14.51 8.06 19.14
C LEU A 227 -15.26 6.74 19.02
N GLY A 228 -15.23 6.13 17.84
CA GLY A 228 -15.62 4.75 17.63
C GLY A 228 -14.40 3.84 17.56
N ILE A 229 -14.52 2.64 18.13
CA ILE A 229 -13.55 1.55 17.99
C ILE A 229 -14.31 0.29 17.59
N TRP A 230 -14.05 -0.18 16.38
CA TRP A 230 -14.58 -1.44 15.87
C TRP A 230 -13.56 -2.57 16.09
N ASP A 231 -14.00 -3.72 16.59
CA ASP A 231 -13.19 -4.93 16.75
C ASP A 231 -13.52 -5.94 15.64
N ARG A 232 -12.51 -6.30 14.83
CA ARG A 232 -12.64 -7.24 13.71
C ARG A 232 -13.10 -8.63 14.13
N ASN A 233 -12.73 -9.09 15.32
CA ASN A 233 -13.04 -10.44 15.79
C ASN A 233 -14.49 -10.54 16.26
N THR A 234 -14.97 -9.55 17.02
CA THR A 234 -16.34 -9.55 17.54
C THR A 234 -17.34 -8.90 16.59
N ARG A 235 -16.84 -8.10 15.63
CA ARG A 235 -17.63 -7.25 14.71
C ARG A 235 -18.51 -6.24 15.44
N VAL A 236 -18.06 -5.78 16.61
CA VAL A 236 -18.78 -4.83 17.45
C VAL A 236 -18.03 -3.50 17.51
N SER A 237 -18.79 -2.41 17.42
CA SER A 237 -18.33 -1.05 17.65
C SER A 237 -18.56 -0.61 19.10
N ARG A 238 -17.59 0.10 19.67
CA ARG A 238 -17.72 0.80 20.96
C ARG A 238 -17.55 2.29 20.72
N LEU A 239 -18.52 3.09 21.17
CA LEU A 239 -18.50 4.54 21.02
C LEU A 239 -18.20 5.20 22.37
N ARG A 240 -17.24 6.13 22.39
CA ARG A 240 -16.87 6.92 23.55
C ARG A 240 -17.02 8.40 23.24
N LYS A 241 -17.72 9.12 24.11
CA LYS A 241 -17.82 10.58 24.09
C LYS A 241 -16.75 11.18 25.00
N PHE A 242 -16.24 12.35 24.61
CA PHE A 242 -15.32 13.15 25.42
C PHE A 242 -16.00 14.45 25.85
N ALA A 243 -15.43 15.11 26.86
CA ALA A 243 -15.80 16.48 27.18
C ALA A 243 -15.47 17.40 26.00
N GLY A 244 -16.31 18.41 25.77
CA GLY A 244 -16.19 19.32 24.62
C GLY A 244 -17.02 18.86 23.41
N ASN A 245 -16.80 19.55 22.29
CA ASN A 245 -17.61 19.42 21.08
C ASN A 245 -16.88 18.76 19.90
N VAL A 246 -15.56 18.59 20.01
CA VAL A 246 -14.71 18.00 18.96
C VAL A 246 -14.05 16.75 19.50
N ALA A 247 -14.27 15.63 18.81
CA ALA A 247 -13.50 14.41 18.95
C ALA A 247 -13.36 13.77 17.56
N ILE A 248 -12.27 14.09 16.85
CA ILE A 248 -12.12 13.77 15.43
C ILE A 248 -10.73 13.23 15.08
N SER A 249 -10.66 12.57 13.91
CA SER A 249 -9.45 12.04 13.29
C SER A 249 -8.58 11.22 14.27
N PRO A 250 -9.13 10.19 14.93
CA PRO A 250 -8.32 9.31 15.75
C PRO A 250 -7.33 8.54 14.87
N THR A 251 -6.14 8.31 15.40
CA THR A 251 -5.12 7.50 14.75
C THR A 251 -4.46 6.57 15.76
N TYR A 252 -4.29 5.31 15.40
CA TYR A 252 -3.49 4.40 16.20
C TYR A 252 -2.01 4.74 16.07
N THR A 253 -1.33 4.79 17.20
CA THR A 253 0.12 4.87 17.25
C THR A 253 0.72 3.45 17.13
N PRO A 254 1.99 3.30 16.71
CA PRO A 254 2.60 1.98 16.54
C PRO A 254 2.71 1.12 17.80
N ASP A 255 2.60 1.74 18.99
CA ASP A 255 2.55 1.10 20.31
C ASP A 255 1.12 0.70 20.74
N GLY A 256 0.11 0.93 19.90
CA GLY A 256 -1.27 0.49 20.11
C GLY A 256 -2.17 1.48 20.87
N ARG A 257 -1.66 2.66 21.24
CA ARG A 257 -2.47 3.76 21.78
C ARG A 257 -3.20 4.52 20.67
N ILE A 258 -4.09 5.43 21.05
CA ILE A 258 -4.84 6.28 20.11
C ILE A 258 -4.48 7.74 20.37
N ALA A 259 -4.03 8.44 19.33
CA ALA A 259 -3.99 9.89 19.31
C ALA A 259 -5.26 10.44 18.65
N ILE A 260 -5.85 11.49 19.20
CA ILE A 260 -7.14 12.04 18.74
C ILE A 260 -7.16 13.56 18.89
N SER A 261 -7.85 14.25 17.98
CA SER A 261 -8.03 15.70 18.06
C SER A 261 -9.25 16.02 18.93
N LEU A 262 -9.05 16.67 20.08
CA LEU A 262 -10.08 16.97 21.07
C LEU A 262 -10.14 18.46 21.41
N SER A 263 -11.34 18.99 21.62
CA SER A 263 -11.54 20.31 22.24
C SER A 263 -11.89 20.20 23.72
N THR A 264 -10.90 19.88 24.56
CA THR A 264 -11.08 19.79 26.03
C THR A 264 -11.31 21.17 26.65
N SER A 265 -10.63 22.21 26.15
CA SER A 265 -10.87 23.62 26.48
C SER A 265 -10.36 24.53 25.36
N GLY A 266 -11.26 25.19 24.63
CA GLY A 266 -10.90 26.11 23.53
C GLY A 266 -10.67 25.39 22.19
N ASN A 267 -9.65 25.84 21.44
CA ASN A 267 -9.30 25.25 20.15
C ASN A 267 -8.90 23.77 20.31
N PRO A 268 -9.29 22.89 19.38
CA PRO A 268 -8.89 21.49 19.44
C PRO A 268 -7.38 21.33 19.30
N ASP A 269 -6.85 20.40 20.09
CA ASP A 269 -5.46 19.96 20.04
C ASP A 269 -5.40 18.43 19.98
N ILE A 270 -4.19 17.88 19.78
CA ILE A 270 -3.97 16.45 19.60
C ILE A 270 -3.55 15.84 20.94
N TYR A 271 -4.36 14.91 21.43
CA TYR A 271 -4.13 14.23 22.70
C TYR A 271 -3.84 12.75 22.46
N LEU A 272 -2.89 12.21 23.22
CA LEU A 272 -2.66 10.77 23.30
C LEU A 272 -3.51 10.20 24.43
N LEU A 273 -4.30 9.17 24.14
CA LEU A 273 -5.12 8.49 25.14
C LEU A 273 -4.29 7.49 25.95
N ASP A 274 -4.61 7.38 27.24
CA ASP A 274 -4.06 6.36 28.14
C ASP A 274 -4.76 4.99 27.98
N GLU A 275 -4.34 3.97 28.76
CA GLU A 275 -4.97 2.64 28.74
C GLU A 275 -6.46 2.64 29.12
N HIS A 276 -6.92 3.67 29.83
CA HIS A 276 -8.31 3.88 30.22
C HIS A 276 -9.05 4.80 29.25
N MET A 277 -8.44 5.11 28.09
CA MET A 277 -8.96 5.95 27.02
C MET A 277 -9.22 7.41 27.45
N ASN A 278 -8.58 7.89 28.52
CA ASN A 278 -8.64 9.28 28.94
C ASN A 278 -7.55 10.11 28.21
N PRO A 279 -7.83 11.39 27.89
CA PRO A 279 -6.83 12.25 27.28
C PRO A 279 -5.69 12.57 28.25
N GLY A 280 -4.46 12.27 27.85
CA GLY A 280 -3.24 12.67 28.55
C GLY A 280 -2.82 14.11 28.24
N LYS A 281 -1.51 14.36 28.14
CA LYS A 281 -0.98 15.65 27.70
C LYS A 281 -1.16 15.83 26.19
N ALA A 282 -1.40 17.07 25.74
CA ALA A 282 -1.39 17.41 24.33
C ALA A 282 0.01 17.15 23.73
N LEU A 283 0.05 16.59 22.52
CA LEU A 283 1.28 16.23 21.82
C LEU A 283 1.95 17.43 21.14
N ALA A 284 1.17 18.39 20.65
CA ALA A 284 1.68 19.55 19.92
C ALA A 284 0.95 20.86 20.31
N PRO A 285 0.91 21.20 21.62
CA PRO A 285 0.10 22.29 22.15
C PRO A 285 0.39 23.62 21.45
N SER A 286 -0.65 24.34 21.05
CA SER A 286 -0.52 25.73 20.61
C SER A 286 -1.81 26.54 20.80
N TRP A 287 -1.75 27.85 20.55
CA TRP A 287 -2.93 28.72 20.60
C TRP A 287 -3.93 28.44 19.47
N ALA A 288 -3.51 27.72 18.42
CA ALA A 288 -4.28 27.44 17.23
C ALA A 288 -4.88 26.03 17.22
N ILE A 289 -5.79 25.81 16.27
CA ILE A 289 -6.34 24.49 15.93
C ILE A 289 -5.21 23.56 15.49
N ASN A 290 -5.07 22.40 16.15
CA ASN A 290 -4.16 21.31 15.78
C ASN A 290 -4.97 20.02 15.62
N VAL A 291 -4.98 19.43 14.42
CA VAL A 291 -5.84 18.29 14.06
C VAL A 291 -5.17 17.32 13.08
N SER A 292 -5.81 16.19 12.83
CA SER A 292 -5.43 15.18 11.82
C SER A 292 -4.00 14.65 12.00
N PRO A 293 -3.68 14.05 13.17
CA PRO A 293 -2.38 13.44 13.39
C PRO A 293 -2.14 12.21 12.48
N ALA A 294 -0.92 12.07 11.99
CA ALA A 294 -0.44 10.88 11.29
C ALA A 294 0.98 10.55 11.74
N PHE A 295 1.27 9.27 12.00
CA PHE A 295 2.54 8.80 12.56
C PHE A 295 3.32 7.95 11.55
N ASP A 296 4.64 7.96 11.66
CA ASP A 296 5.48 6.95 11.02
C ASP A 296 5.44 5.62 11.79
N LEU A 297 5.97 4.54 11.20
CA LEU A 297 5.90 3.21 11.81
C LEU A 297 6.77 3.07 13.07
N SER A 298 7.75 3.96 13.26
CA SER A 298 8.52 4.05 14.51
C SER A 298 7.79 4.84 15.60
N GLY A 299 6.80 5.64 15.21
CA GLY A 299 6.05 6.52 16.10
C GLY A 299 6.85 7.73 16.55
N ARG A 300 8.08 7.96 16.08
CA ARG A 300 8.91 9.10 16.50
C ARG A 300 8.54 10.39 15.79
N LYS A 301 7.90 10.32 14.62
CA LYS A 301 7.43 11.47 13.86
C LYS A 301 5.91 11.50 13.85
N MET A 302 5.34 12.69 14.00
CA MET A 302 3.92 12.93 13.81
C MET A 302 3.73 14.14 12.90
N ALA A 303 3.15 13.92 11.71
CA ALA A 303 2.65 15.00 10.87
C ALA A 303 1.25 15.39 11.33
N PHE A 304 0.92 16.67 11.29
CA PHE A 304 -0.40 17.16 11.68
C PHE A 304 -0.73 18.49 10.99
N CYS A 305 -2.01 18.82 10.95
CA CYS A 305 -2.50 20.07 10.39
C CYS A 305 -2.64 21.11 11.51
N SER A 306 -2.10 22.32 11.30
CA SER A 306 -2.20 23.42 12.24
C SER A 306 -2.60 24.73 11.57
N GLY A 307 -3.49 25.49 12.21
CA GLY A 307 -3.91 26.83 11.80
C GLY A 307 -3.02 27.97 12.32
N ARG A 308 -1.87 27.68 12.95
CA ARG A 308 -1.04 28.67 13.66
C ARG A 308 -0.39 29.76 12.79
N LEU A 309 -0.62 29.72 11.48
CA LEU A 309 -0.13 30.72 10.50
C LEU A 309 -1.27 31.36 9.70
N GLY A 310 -2.49 31.39 10.25
CA GLY A 310 -3.67 32.02 9.65
C GLY A 310 -4.48 31.08 8.73
N GLY A 311 -3.83 30.12 8.06
CA GLY A 311 -4.47 29.04 7.30
C GLY A 311 -3.94 27.66 7.71
N PRO A 312 -4.62 26.55 7.34
CA PRO A 312 -4.15 25.21 7.65
C PRO A 312 -2.86 24.92 6.87
N GLN A 313 -1.84 24.51 7.62
CA GLN A 313 -0.52 24.11 7.12
C GLN A 313 -0.11 22.81 7.79
N ILE A 314 0.79 22.06 7.16
CA ILE A 314 1.30 20.82 7.75
C ILE A 314 2.54 21.12 8.57
N PHE A 315 2.57 20.54 9.76
CA PHE A 315 3.68 20.57 10.70
C PHE A 315 4.14 19.15 11.02
N LEU A 316 5.40 19.03 11.41
CA LEU A 316 6.03 17.79 11.85
C LEU A 316 6.48 17.95 13.30
N LEU A 317 6.03 17.05 14.17
CA LEU A 317 6.52 16.88 15.52
C LEU A 317 7.54 15.74 15.55
N ASN A 318 8.73 16.02 16.08
CA ASN A 318 9.67 15.00 16.54
C ASN A 318 9.36 14.68 18.01
N ARG A 319 8.90 13.46 18.29
CA ARG A 319 8.43 13.05 19.61
C ARG A 319 9.54 12.78 20.63
N ASP A 320 10.77 12.54 20.17
CA ASP A 320 11.91 12.35 21.06
C ASP A 320 12.40 13.68 21.63
N THR A 321 12.36 14.74 20.82
CA THR A 321 12.86 16.07 21.20
C THR A 321 11.77 17.07 21.58
N GLY A 322 10.52 16.81 21.18
CA GLY A 322 9.41 17.76 21.28
C GLY A 322 9.45 18.88 20.24
N ALA A 323 10.41 18.88 19.31
CA ALA A 323 10.55 19.92 18.29
C ALA A 323 9.39 19.86 17.28
N VAL A 324 8.81 21.03 16.99
CA VAL A 324 7.74 21.20 16.00
C VAL A 324 8.22 22.13 14.90
N GLU A 325 8.16 21.68 13.65
CA GLU A 325 8.53 22.47 12.47
C GLU A 325 7.43 22.46 11.41
N ARG A 326 7.36 23.54 10.62
CA ARG A 326 6.48 23.63 9.45
C ARG A 326 7.10 22.86 8.29
N ILE A 327 6.31 22.13 7.51
CA ILE A 327 6.83 21.38 6.34
C ILE A 327 6.21 21.77 5.00
N THR A 328 5.08 22.48 4.98
CA THR A 328 4.49 23.01 3.74
C THR A 328 4.70 24.51 3.63
N TYR A 329 5.42 24.97 2.60
CA TYR A 329 5.73 26.39 2.41
C TYR A 329 4.97 27.03 1.23
N GLU A 330 4.41 26.21 0.36
CA GLU A 330 3.58 26.61 -0.77
C GLU A 330 2.09 26.40 -0.50
N GLY A 331 1.24 27.22 -1.12
CA GLY A 331 -0.20 27.19 -0.96
C GLY A 331 -0.68 27.74 0.39
N SER A 332 -1.88 28.32 0.41
CA SER A 332 -2.50 28.89 1.62
C SER A 332 -3.29 27.86 2.44
N TYR A 333 -3.61 26.71 1.85
CA TYR A 333 -4.46 25.69 2.46
C TYR A 333 -3.91 24.29 2.17
N ASN A 334 -3.26 23.69 3.17
CA ASN A 334 -2.68 22.35 3.13
C ASN A 334 -3.24 21.54 4.32
N THR A 335 -3.83 20.36 4.06
CA THR A 335 -4.57 19.58 5.05
C THR A 335 -4.36 18.07 4.90
N ARG A 336 -4.88 17.29 5.86
CA ARG A 336 -4.97 15.82 5.83
C ARG A 336 -3.62 15.15 5.53
N PRO A 337 -2.60 15.37 6.37
CA PRO A 337 -1.30 14.76 6.16
C PRO A 337 -1.35 13.25 6.46
N THR A 338 -0.51 12.50 5.76
CA THR A 338 -0.17 11.11 6.07
C THR A 338 1.34 10.93 5.94
N LEU A 339 1.97 10.18 6.85
CA LEU A 339 3.39 9.86 6.78
C LEU A 339 3.58 8.50 6.12
N SER A 340 4.64 8.37 5.32
CA SER A 340 5.07 7.04 4.88
C SER A 340 5.53 6.22 6.08
N PRO A 341 5.40 4.88 6.05
CA PRO A 341 5.81 4.01 7.15
C PRO A 341 7.26 4.23 7.60
N ASP A 342 8.18 4.50 6.67
CA ASP A 342 9.58 4.79 6.97
C ASP A 342 9.84 6.21 7.50
N GLY A 343 8.82 7.07 7.56
CA GLY A 343 8.92 8.46 8.03
C GLY A 343 9.73 9.38 7.13
N ARG A 344 10.01 8.98 5.88
CA ARG A 344 10.76 9.79 4.91
C ARG A 344 9.87 10.75 4.13
N PHE A 345 8.65 10.34 3.81
CA PHE A 345 7.73 11.11 2.97
C PHE A 345 6.49 11.52 3.77
N VAL A 346 5.95 12.69 3.42
CA VAL A 346 4.61 13.11 3.84
C VAL A 346 3.77 13.34 2.59
N ALA A 347 2.55 12.82 2.56
CA ALA A 347 1.56 13.17 1.55
C ALA A 347 0.46 14.03 2.19
N PHE A 348 -0.09 14.98 1.44
CA PHE A 348 -1.11 15.90 1.95
C PHE A 348 -1.97 16.45 0.81
N ALA A 349 -3.15 16.97 1.13
CA ALA A 349 -4.03 17.65 0.19
C ALA A 349 -3.75 19.17 0.21
N ARG A 350 -3.56 19.77 -0.96
CA ARG A 350 -3.39 21.21 -1.16
C ARG A 350 -4.52 21.77 -2.02
N LEU A 351 -5.09 22.90 -1.61
CA LEU A 351 -6.01 23.66 -2.45
C LEU A 351 -5.21 24.37 -3.55
N THR A 352 -5.55 24.06 -4.80
CA THR A 352 -5.03 24.70 -6.02
C THR A 352 -6.17 25.41 -6.76
N PRO A 353 -5.89 26.28 -7.75
CA PRO A 353 -6.93 26.86 -8.61
C PRO A 353 -7.84 25.83 -9.28
N GLU A 354 -7.32 24.62 -9.54
CA GLU A 354 -8.06 23.53 -10.19
C GLU A 354 -8.82 22.62 -9.20
N GLY A 355 -8.73 22.87 -7.89
CA GLY A 355 -9.32 22.06 -6.82
C GLY A 355 -8.27 21.49 -5.85
N GLN A 356 -8.66 20.55 -4.98
CA GLN A 356 -7.70 19.91 -4.07
C GLN A 356 -6.83 18.89 -4.83
N ARG A 357 -5.52 18.89 -4.60
CA ARG A 357 -4.58 17.93 -5.21
C ARG A 357 -3.70 17.29 -4.16
N ILE A 358 -3.24 16.08 -4.42
CA ILE A 358 -2.33 15.38 -3.52
C ILE A 358 -0.89 15.73 -3.89
N PHE A 359 -0.14 16.15 -2.89
CA PHE A 359 1.29 16.41 -2.95
C PHE A 359 2.03 15.42 -2.07
N VAL A 360 3.28 15.11 -2.44
CA VAL A 360 4.23 14.33 -1.65
C VAL A 360 5.49 15.16 -1.45
N ARG A 361 5.95 15.26 -0.20
CA ARG A 361 7.20 15.92 0.17
C ARG A 361 8.18 14.90 0.76
N ASP A 362 9.41 14.89 0.26
CA ASP A 362 10.54 14.18 0.85
C ASP A 362 11.10 15.02 2.00
N LEU A 363 11.00 14.51 3.23
CA LEU A 363 11.42 15.19 4.45
C LEU A 363 12.94 15.24 4.61
N VAL A 364 13.70 14.45 3.84
CA VAL A 364 15.16 14.45 3.84
C VAL A 364 15.70 15.37 2.74
N ALA A 365 15.19 15.21 1.51
CA ALA A 365 15.64 16.01 0.38
C ALA A 365 14.99 17.40 0.30
N GLY A 366 13.89 17.64 1.03
CA GLY A 366 13.12 18.88 1.00
C GLY A 366 12.31 19.10 -0.29
N GLN A 367 12.37 18.15 -1.23
CA GLN A 367 11.65 18.20 -2.50
C GLN A 367 10.17 17.90 -2.32
N GLU A 368 9.34 18.62 -3.05
CA GLU A 368 7.89 18.46 -3.06
C GLU A 368 7.39 18.26 -4.49
N ARG A 369 6.40 17.39 -4.67
CA ARG A 369 5.80 17.09 -5.97
C ARG A 369 4.29 16.96 -5.88
N GLN A 370 3.57 17.46 -6.88
CA GLN A 370 2.18 17.09 -7.10
C GLN A 370 2.14 15.68 -7.72
N ILE A 371 1.23 14.82 -7.24
CA ILE A 371 1.10 13.43 -7.73
C ILE A 371 -0.27 13.11 -8.32
N THR A 372 -1.25 14.01 -8.18
CA THR A 372 -2.58 13.83 -8.80
C THR A 372 -2.95 15.01 -9.68
N PHE A 373 -3.76 14.73 -10.70
CA PHE A 373 -4.11 15.65 -11.77
C PHE A 373 -5.52 15.32 -12.29
N GLY A 374 -6.13 16.24 -13.04
CA GLY A 374 -7.44 16.05 -13.66
C GLY A 374 -8.53 16.95 -13.05
N PRO A 375 -9.81 16.75 -13.42
CA PRO A 375 -10.93 17.53 -12.91
C PRO A 375 -11.32 17.11 -11.48
N GLY A 376 -12.10 17.96 -10.80
CA GLY A 376 -12.61 17.69 -9.46
C GLY A 376 -11.59 17.96 -8.36
N SER A 377 -11.76 17.31 -7.21
CA SER A 377 -10.90 17.45 -6.03
C SER A 377 -10.41 16.08 -5.57
N ASP A 378 -9.13 16.00 -5.26
CA ASP A 378 -8.45 14.86 -4.68
C ASP A 378 -8.10 15.16 -3.22
N GLU A 379 -8.55 14.31 -2.29
CA GLU A 379 -8.43 14.53 -0.84
C GLU A 379 -8.10 13.23 -0.09
N ASP A 380 -7.80 13.34 1.20
CA ASP A 380 -7.59 12.24 2.14
C ASP A 380 -6.56 11.19 1.66
N PRO A 381 -5.29 11.58 1.43
CA PRO A 381 -4.25 10.64 1.04
C PRO A 381 -3.91 9.67 2.16
N SER A 382 -3.58 8.42 1.81
CA SER A 382 -3.13 7.38 2.74
C SER A 382 -2.07 6.50 2.08
N PHE A 383 -0.90 6.36 2.71
CA PHE A 383 0.17 5.48 2.26
C PHE A 383 -0.14 4.01 2.54
N ASP A 384 0.22 3.14 1.60
CA ASP A 384 0.19 1.69 1.83
C ASP A 384 1.29 1.26 2.82
N PRO A 385 1.23 0.02 3.37
CA PRO A 385 2.20 -0.46 4.36
C PRO A 385 3.65 -0.47 3.88
N ASP A 386 3.88 -0.49 2.57
CA ASP A 386 5.23 -0.46 1.97
C ASP A 386 5.74 0.95 1.64
N GLY A 387 4.87 1.96 1.72
CA GLY A 387 5.15 3.37 1.46
C GLY A 387 5.37 3.71 -0.02
N TYR A 388 4.87 2.90 -0.94
CA TYR A 388 5.01 3.10 -2.38
C TYR A 388 3.71 3.55 -3.05
N PHE A 389 2.59 2.98 -2.65
CA PHE A 389 1.26 3.34 -3.14
C PHE A 389 0.59 4.35 -2.21
N ILE A 390 -0.25 5.19 -2.81
CA ILE A 390 -1.09 6.16 -2.11
C ILE A 390 -2.52 5.99 -2.60
N SER A 391 -3.43 5.74 -1.67
CA SER A 391 -4.87 5.82 -1.92
C SER A 391 -5.39 7.22 -1.58
N PHE A 392 -6.40 7.70 -2.30
CA PHE A 392 -7.02 8.99 -2.03
C PHE A 392 -8.48 9.00 -2.52
N SER A 393 -9.27 9.95 -2.03
CA SER A 393 -10.64 10.20 -2.49
C SER A 393 -10.61 11.17 -3.67
N SER A 394 -11.41 10.95 -4.71
CA SER A 394 -11.52 11.88 -5.84
C SER A 394 -12.95 12.04 -6.35
N THR A 395 -13.32 13.25 -6.73
CA THR A 395 -14.59 13.57 -7.41
C THR A 395 -14.44 13.69 -8.93
N ARG A 396 -13.31 13.29 -9.51
CA ARG A 396 -13.03 13.42 -10.95
C ARG A 396 -14.05 12.75 -11.87
N ASN A 397 -14.77 11.74 -11.35
CA ASN A 397 -15.83 11.01 -12.05
C ASN A 397 -17.22 11.36 -11.51
N GLY A 398 -17.39 12.58 -10.96
CA GLY A 398 -18.63 13.05 -10.33
C GLY A 398 -18.64 12.78 -8.83
N GLY A 399 -19.28 11.68 -8.41
CA GLY A 399 -19.31 11.27 -7.00
C GLY A 399 -17.91 10.97 -6.45
N SER A 400 -17.75 11.02 -5.12
CA SER A 400 -16.47 10.70 -4.48
C SER A 400 -16.17 9.21 -4.62
N LYS A 401 -15.00 8.85 -5.16
CA LYS A 401 -14.51 7.48 -5.33
C LYS A 401 -13.10 7.34 -4.79
N ILE A 402 -12.69 6.12 -4.49
CA ILE A 402 -11.31 5.83 -4.08
C ILE A 402 -10.45 5.58 -5.32
N PHE A 403 -9.27 6.18 -5.34
CA PHE A 403 -8.25 5.98 -6.36
C PHE A 403 -6.93 5.58 -5.71
N ILE A 404 -6.09 4.87 -6.47
CA ILE A 404 -4.73 4.49 -6.07
C ILE A 404 -3.76 5.02 -7.13
N THR A 405 -2.66 5.60 -6.68
CA THR A 405 -1.50 5.99 -7.48
C THR A 405 -0.22 5.61 -6.73
N THR A 406 0.94 5.90 -7.31
CA THR A 406 2.23 5.80 -6.63
C THR A 406 2.59 7.12 -5.96
N ARG A 407 3.55 7.08 -5.03
CA ARG A 407 4.21 8.30 -4.51
C ARG A 407 4.91 9.14 -5.60
N TYR A 408 5.02 8.63 -6.82
CA TYR A 408 5.60 9.31 -7.97
C TYR A 408 4.53 9.87 -8.93
N GLY A 409 3.24 9.65 -8.67
CA GLY A 409 2.16 10.19 -9.50
C GLY A 409 1.96 9.48 -10.82
N ASP A 410 2.16 8.16 -10.85
CA ASP A 410 1.72 7.32 -11.99
C ASP A 410 0.20 7.46 -12.22
N ALA A 411 -0.27 7.02 -13.39
CA ALA A 411 -1.68 7.08 -13.75
C ALA A 411 -2.57 6.46 -12.66
N ALA A 412 -3.40 7.29 -12.06
CA ALA A 412 -4.26 6.88 -10.97
C ALA A 412 -5.36 5.94 -11.46
N ARG A 413 -5.61 4.88 -10.69
CA ARG A 413 -6.62 3.86 -10.98
C ARG A 413 -7.74 3.91 -9.97
N GLN A 414 -8.98 3.86 -10.45
CA GLN A 414 -10.15 3.81 -9.57
C GLN A 414 -10.25 2.42 -8.93
N LEU A 415 -10.42 2.39 -7.61
CA LEU A 415 -10.71 1.17 -6.87
C LEU A 415 -12.21 0.85 -6.97
N PRO A 416 -12.61 -0.41 -7.24
CA PRO A 416 -14.00 -0.80 -7.18
C PRO A 416 -14.55 -0.73 -5.75
N THR A 417 -15.45 0.21 -5.47
CA THR A 417 -16.11 0.37 -4.16
C THR A 417 -17.63 0.15 -4.23
N GLY A 418 -18.11 -0.41 -5.34
CA GLY A 418 -19.54 -0.55 -5.64
C GLY A 418 -20.27 0.79 -5.86
N PRO A 419 -21.61 0.80 -5.85
CA PRO A 419 -22.40 2.01 -6.02
C PRO A 419 -22.29 2.94 -4.80
N GLY A 420 -22.53 4.24 -5.00
CA GLY A 420 -22.47 5.27 -3.95
C GLY A 420 -21.07 5.88 -3.75
N ASP A 421 -21.01 6.95 -2.97
CA ASP A 421 -19.78 7.69 -2.72
C ASP A 421 -18.90 6.99 -1.69
N ALA A 422 -17.60 6.91 -1.95
CA ALA A 422 -16.57 6.35 -1.07
C ALA A 422 -15.42 7.35 -0.88
N MET A 423 -14.96 7.54 0.35
CA MET A 423 -14.02 8.59 0.75
C MET A 423 -13.21 8.21 1.99
N ALA A 424 -12.20 9.02 2.33
CA ALA A 424 -11.31 8.87 3.48
C ALA A 424 -10.70 7.46 3.61
N PRO A 425 -9.92 7.00 2.61
CA PRO A 425 -9.28 5.69 2.67
C PRO A 425 -8.17 5.65 3.71
N ALA A 426 -8.01 4.50 4.37
CA ALA A 426 -6.94 4.21 5.32
C ALA A 426 -6.43 2.79 5.13
N TRP A 427 -5.12 2.64 4.90
CA TRP A 427 -4.49 1.34 4.77
C TRP A 427 -4.24 0.71 6.13
N GLY A 428 -4.49 -0.58 6.24
CA GLY A 428 -4.11 -1.43 7.36
C GLY A 428 -3.51 -2.74 6.85
N VAL A 429 -3.01 -3.56 7.76
CA VAL A 429 -2.48 -4.89 7.43
C VAL A 429 -3.64 -5.90 7.49
N ALA A 430 -3.71 -6.83 6.54
CA ALA A 430 -4.59 -7.98 6.70
C ALA A 430 -4.12 -8.83 7.89
N PRO A 431 -5.02 -9.52 8.61
CA PRO A 431 -4.56 -10.49 9.59
C PRO A 431 -3.75 -11.55 8.85
N ALA A 432 -2.67 -12.05 9.46
CA ALA A 432 -1.97 -13.20 8.92
C ALA A 432 -2.99 -14.32 8.64
N LEU A 433 -3.07 -14.74 7.39
CA LEU A 433 -3.83 -15.94 7.03
C LEU A 433 -3.02 -17.12 7.57
N ASN A 434 -3.44 -17.67 8.72
CA ASN A 434 -2.88 -18.90 9.26
C ASN A 434 -3.09 -20.08 8.30
#